data_AF-A0A1R1Z2M6-F1
#
_entry.id   AF-A0A1R1Z2M6-F1
#
_cell.length_a   1.000
_cell.length_b   1.000
_cell.length_c   1.000
_cell.angle_alpha   90.00
_cell.angle_beta   90.00
_cell.angle_gamma   90.00
#
_symmetry.space_group_name_H-M   'P 1'
#
loop_
_entity.id
_entity.type
_entity.pdbx_description
1 polymer ?
#
loop_
_entity_poly.entity_id
_entity_poly.type
_entity_poly.pdbx_seq_one_letter_code
_entity_poly.pdbx_strand_id
1 'polypeptide(L)'
;MSRHTFPGHAGQTINIGWDRPLATFFVQVTRPHPTKAGEKQTVAWQGTDDGELPTAASAIAVAADYGDLPADLGATLETDRMKTLAQADGPAQIAARRFRHNDSL
;
A
#
# COMPACT_ATOMS: atom_id res chain seq x y z
N MET A 1 3.36 9.49 2.42
CA MET A 1 2.53 8.30 2.13
C MET A 1 1.26 8.79 1.45
N SER A 2 0.71 8.02 0.52
CA SER A 2 -0.61 8.27 -0.05
C SER A 2 -1.50 7.03 0.13
N ARG A 3 -2.82 7.22 0.09
CA ARG A 3 -3.80 6.14 0.13
C ARG A 3 -5.05 6.55 -0.61
N HIS A 4 -5.52 5.66 -1.46
CA HIS A 4 -6.79 5.73 -2.17
C HIS A 4 -7.64 4.52 -1.76
N THR A 5 -8.95 4.73 -1.63
CA THR A 5 -9.88 3.72 -1.15
C THR A 5 -10.96 3.47 -2.19
N PHE A 6 -11.18 2.20 -2.52
CA PHE A 6 -12.17 1.76 -3.50
C PHE A 6 -13.08 0.67 -2.91
N PRO A 7 -14.34 0.59 -3.37
CA PRO A 7 -15.17 -0.56 -3.08
C PRO A 7 -14.58 -1.81 -3.75
N GLY A 8 -14.49 -2.91 -3.01
CA GLY A 8 -14.18 -4.23 -3.57
C GLY A 8 -15.42 -5.10 -3.70
N HIS A 9 -15.24 -6.31 -4.22
CA HIS A 9 -16.30 -7.31 -4.33
C HIS A 9 -16.81 -7.76 -2.97
N ALA A 10 -18.08 -8.17 -2.89
CA ALA A 10 -18.69 -8.76 -1.69
C ALA A 10 -18.51 -7.92 -0.40
N GLY A 11 -18.63 -6.59 -0.51
CA GLY A 11 -18.52 -5.67 0.64
C GLY A 11 -17.09 -5.46 1.14
N GLN A 12 -16.09 -5.82 0.35
CA GLN A 12 -14.69 -5.52 0.63
C GLN A 12 -14.39 -4.03 0.47
N THR A 13 -13.31 -3.60 1.12
CA THR A 13 -12.69 -2.28 0.95
C THR A 13 -11.25 -2.48 0.54
N ILE A 14 -10.89 -1.93 -0.61
CA ILE A 14 -9.53 -1.96 -1.14
C ILE A 14 -8.87 -0.63 -0.79
N ASN A 15 -7.72 -0.69 -0.13
CA ASN A 15 -6.84 0.45 0.07
C ASN A 15 -5.56 0.22 -0.73
N ILE A 16 -5.16 1.20 -1.54
CA ILE A 16 -3.96 1.13 -2.35
C ILE A 16 -3.22 2.47 -2.28
N GLY A 17 -1.89 2.46 -2.26
CA GLY A 17 -1.14 3.70 -2.13
C GLY A 17 0.37 3.52 -2.13
N TRP A 18 1.08 4.60 -1.84
CA TRP A 18 2.53 4.65 -1.74
C TRP A 18 3.00 4.77 -0.28
N ASP A 19 3.82 3.81 0.15
CA ASP A 19 4.57 3.87 1.41
C ASP A 19 6.01 4.33 1.14
N ARG A 20 6.30 5.56 1.56
CA ARG A 20 7.62 6.18 1.35
C ARG A 20 8.70 5.57 2.25
N PRO A 21 8.50 5.36 3.57
CA PRO A 21 9.46 4.65 4.41
C PRO A 21 9.85 3.25 3.96
N LEU A 22 8.93 2.47 3.38
CA LEU A 22 9.22 1.15 2.79
C LEU A 22 9.64 1.23 1.31
N ALA A 23 9.60 2.42 0.71
CA ALA A 23 9.84 2.64 -0.72
C ALA A 23 9.06 1.65 -1.61
N THR A 24 7.82 1.35 -1.23
CA THR A 24 6.95 0.37 -1.92
C THR A 24 5.54 0.93 -2.07
N PHE A 25 4.85 0.52 -3.14
CA PHE A 25 3.39 0.60 -3.15
C PHE A 25 2.82 -0.46 -2.20
N PHE A 26 1.58 -0.29 -1.76
CA PHE A 26 0.90 -1.26 -0.92
C PHE A 26 -0.53 -1.48 -1.38
N VAL A 27 -1.07 -2.66 -1.06
CA VAL A 27 -2.48 -2.99 -1.19
C VAL A 27 -2.95 -3.64 0.11
N GLN A 28 -4.05 -3.15 0.67
CA GLN A 28 -4.71 -3.75 1.82
C GLN A 28 -6.19 -3.90 1.53
N VAL A 29 -6.67 -5.14 1.50
CA VAL A 29 -8.07 -5.47 1.29
C VAL A 29 -8.66 -5.95 2.61
N THR A 30 -9.77 -5.34 3.02
CA THR A 30 -10.49 -5.70 4.24
C THR A 30 -11.94 -6.00 3.94
N ARG A 31 -12.58 -6.79 4.79
CA ARG A 31 -14.03 -7.02 4.79
C ARG A 31 -14.56 -7.02 6.22
N PRO A 32 -15.87 -6.84 6.44
CA PRO A 32 -16.46 -7.08 7.75
C PRO A 32 -16.11 -8.47 8.28
N HIS A 33 -15.80 -8.57 9.58
CA HIS A 33 -15.48 -9.85 10.19
C HIS A 33 -16.72 -10.76 10.19
N PRO A 34 -16.61 -12.04 9.79
CA PRO A 34 -17.78 -12.90 9.58
C PRO A 34 -18.61 -13.17 10.85
N THR A 35 -17.98 -13.12 12.03
CA THR A 35 -18.62 -13.48 13.30
C THR A 35 -18.57 -12.39 14.36
N LYS A 36 -17.91 -11.25 14.11
CA LYS A 36 -17.68 -10.21 15.12
C LYS A 36 -18.17 -8.87 14.58
N ALA A 37 -19.32 -8.42 15.08
CA ALA A 37 -19.93 -7.18 14.63
C ALA A 37 -18.99 -5.98 14.86
N GLY A 38 -18.81 -5.15 13.84
CA GLY A 38 -17.97 -3.95 13.89
C GLY A 38 -16.48 -4.18 13.67
N GLU A 39 -15.99 -5.43 13.72
CA GLU A 39 -14.59 -5.73 13.40
C GLU A 39 -14.39 -5.91 11.88
N LYS A 40 -13.16 -5.68 11.42
CA LYS A 40 -12.73 -5.95 10.04
C LYS A 40 -11.72 -7.09 10.02
N GLN A 41 -11.83 -7.94 9.01
CA GLN A 41 -10.84 -8.96 8.69
C GLN A 41 -10.01 -8.51 7.49
N THR A 42 -8.68 -8.65 7.59
CA THR A 42 -7.78 -8.50 6.44
C THR A 42 -7.91 -9.72 5.53
N VAL A 43 -8.22 -9.46 4.25
CA VAL A 43 -8.32 -10.48 3.20
C VAL A 43 -6.99 -10.62 2.48
N ALA A 44 -6.34 -9.50 2.19
CA ALA A 44 -5.04 -9.44 1.55
C ALA A 44 -4.26 -8.22 2.06
N TRP A 45 -2.95 -8.38 2.18
CA TRP A 45 -2.04 -7.29 2.46
C TRP A 45 -0.69 -7.57 1.79
N GLN A 46 -0.29 -6.69 0.89
CA GLN A 46 1.00 -6.72 0.19
C GLN A 46 1.62 -5.32 0.21
N GLY A 47 2.94 -5.25 0.03
CA GLY A 47 3.70 -4.01 0.23
C GLY A 47 4.01 -3.74 1.70
N THR A 48 4.25 -4.81 2.46
CA THR A 48 4.67 -4.76 3.87
C THR A 48 6.19 -4.76 4.02
N ASP A 49 6.93 -5.17 2.99
CA ASP A 49 8.39 -5.21 2.97
C ASP A 49 9.01 -4.11 2.11
N ASP A 50 10.30 -3.83 2.34
CA ASP A 50 11.04 -2.80 1.63
C ASP A 50 11.07 -3.11 0.12
N GLY A 51 10.50 -2.22 -0.69
CA GLY A 51 10.48 -2.33 -2.15
C GLY A 51 9.65 -3.47 -2.75
N GLU A 52 8.79 -4.14 -1.96
CA GLU A 52 8.05 -5.35 -2.36
C GLU A 52 7.20 -5.17 -3.63
N LEU A 53 6.51 -4.05 -3.74
CA LEU A 53 5.72 -3.63 -4.92
C LEU A 53 6.34 -2.35 -5.48
N PRO A 54 7.31 -2.44 -6.40
CA PRO A 54 8.11 -1.28 -6.81
C PRO A 54 7.39 -0.36 -7.81
N THR A 55 6.25 -0.76 -8.36
CA THR A 55 5.52 0.00 -9.39
C THR A 55 4.04 0.14 -9.08
N ALA A 56 3.41 1.22 -9.54
CA ALA A 56 1.95 1.35 -9.43
C ALA A 56 1.23 0.19 -10.14
N ALA A 57 1.78 -0.29 -11.26
CA ALA A 57 1.21 -1.41 -12.03
C ALA A 57 1.18 -2.72 -11.23
N SER A 58 2.24 -3.05 -10.47
CA SER A 58 2.25 -4.25 -9.64
C SER A 58 1.22 -4.18 -8.51
N ALA A 59 1.03 -3.02 -7.89
CA ALA A 59 -0.01 -2.84 -6.88
C ALA A 59 -1.42 -2.89 -7.50
N ILE A 60 -1.62 -2.31 -8.68
CA ILE A 60 -2.91 -2.38 -9.40
C ILE A 60 -3.26 -3.82 -9.78
N ALA A 61 -2.28 -4.61 -10.25
CA ALA A 61 -2.52 -6.02 -10.58
C ALA A 61 -3.05 -6.81 -9.38
N VAL A 62 -2.48 -6.59 -8.18
CA VAL A 62 -2.96 -7.20 -6.94
C VAL A 62 -4.36 -6.71 -6.58
N ALA A 63 -4.60 -5.40 -6.65
CA ALA A 63 -5.89 -4.83 -6.28
C ALA A 63 -7.03 -5.20 -7.25
N ALA A 64 -6.71 -5.44 -8.52
CA ALA A 64 -7.67 -5.82 -9.57
C ALA A 64 -8.33 -7.18 -9.32
N ASP A 65 -7.70 -8.08 -8.56
CA ASP A 65 -8.30 -9.36 -8.15
C ASP A 65 -9.50 -9.16 -7.19
N TYR A 66 -9.63 -7.98 -6.60
CA TYR A 66 -10.62 -7.69 -5.55
C TYR A 66 -11.68 -6.67 -5.96
N GLY A 67 -11.51 -5.95 -7.08
CA GLY A 67 -12.46 -4.93 -7.50
C GLY A 67 -12.06 -4.17 -8.76
N ASP A 68 -13.04 -3.49 -9.35
CA ASP A 68 -12.81 -2.60 -10.48
C ASP A 68 -12.12 -1.31 -10.02
N LEU A 69 -11.06 -0.92 -10.73
CA LEU A 69 -10.24 0.24 -10.41
C LEU A 69 -10.35 1.30 -11.52
N PRO A 70 -10.26 2.60 -11.19
CA PRO A 70 -10.21 3.66 -12.19
C PRO A 70 -9.04 3.47 -13.16
N ALA A 71 -9.28 3.71 -14.46
CA ALA A 71 -8.26 3.55 -15.50
C ALA A 71 -7.05 4.49 -15.34
N ASP A 72 -7.24 5.63 -14.68
CA ASP A 72 -6.22 6.64 -14.41
C ASP A 72 -5.49 6.45 -13.07
N LEU A 73 -5.82 5.40 -12.31
CA LEU A 73 -5.24 5.14 -10.99
C LEU A 73 -3.71 5.00 -11.04
N GLY A 74 -3.17 4.37 -12.08
CA GLY A 74 -1.72 4.20 -12.22
C GLY A 74 -0.98 5.54 -12.28
N ALA A 75 -1.50 6.49 -13.06
CA ALA A 75 -0.92 7.84 -13.15
C ALA A 75 -1.04 8.60 -11.82
N THR A 76 -2.16 8.43 -11.12
CA THR A 76 -2.38 9.02 -9.79
C THR A 76 -1.37 8.50 -8.77
N LEU A 77 -1.17 7.18 -8.71
CA LEU A 77 -0.24 6.53 -7.78
C LEU A 77 1.21 6.94 -8.04
N GLU A 78 1.65 6.97 -9.30
CA GLU A 78 3.00 7.42 -9.63
C GLU A 78 3.20 8.92 -9.32
N THR A 79 2.18 9.74 -9.57
CA THR A 79 2.21 11.16 -9.19
C THR A 79 2.39 11.32 -7.68
N ASP A 80 1.67 10.54 -6.88
CA ASP A 80 1.81 10.58 -5.42
C ASP A 80 3.19 10.11 -4.94
N ARG A 81 3.75 9.07 -5.57
CA ARG A 81 5.14 8.66 -5.32
C ARG A 81 6.11 9.82 -5.61
N MET A 82 5.96 10.46 -6.77
CA MET A 82 6.83 11.57 -7.19
C MET A 82 6.78 12.79 -6.27
N LYS A 83 5.60 13.13 -5.73
CA LYS A 83 5.46 14.22 -4.74
C LYS A 83 6.35 14.02 -3.50
N THR A 84 6.77 12.79 -3.22
CA THR A 84 7.61 12.47 -2.08
C THR A 84 9.11 12.44 -2.37
N LEU A 85 9.53 12.56 -3.65
CA LEU A 85 10.95 12.47 -4.03
C LEU A 85 11.82 13.61 -3.48
N ALA A 86 11.24 14.81 -3.33
CA ALA A 86 11.94 15.96 -2.74
C ALA A 86 11.95 15.93 -1.20
N GLN A 87 11.33 14.92 -0.58
CA GLN A 87 11.17 14.85 0.87
C GLN A 87 12.30 14.00 1.48
N ALA A 88 13.19 14.66 2.21
CA ALA A 88 14.23 13.98 2.98
C ALA A 88 13.62 13.19 4.16
N ASP A 89 14.24 12.06 4.50
CA ASP A 89 13.93 11.34 5.73
C ASP A 89 14.27 12.18 6.95
N GLY A 90 13.37 12.22 7.92
CA GLY A 90 13.67 12.75 9.25
C GLY A 90 14.61 11.80 10.04
N PRO A 91 15.24 12.26 11.13
CA PRO A 91 16.20 11.44 11.88
C PRO A 91 15.68 10.07 12.33
N ALA A 92 14.41 9.99 12.74
CA ALA A 92 13.77 8.72 13.13
C ALA A 92 13.59 7.74 11.95
N GLN A 93 13.28 8.26 10.76
CA GLN A 93 13.14 7.46 9.54
C GLN A 93 14.50 6.97 9.05
N ILE A 94 15.53 7.81 9.13
CA ILE A 94 16.92 7.43 8.86
C ILE A 94 17.35 6.30 9.81
N ALA A 95 17.08 6.45 11.11
CA ALA A 95 17.41 5.42 12.10
C ALA A 95 16.67 4.10 11.81
N ALA A 96 15.35 4.15 11.60
CA ALA A 96 14.54 2.95 11.30
C ALA A 96 15.02 2.22 10.03
N ARG A 97 15.41 2.98 8.99
CA ARG A 97 15.96 2.40 7.76
C ARG A 97 17.31 1.73 7.99
N ARG A 98 18.17 2.31 8.83
CA ARG A 98 19.46 1.70 9.22
C ARG A 98 19.26 0.40 9.98
N PHE A 99 18.33 0.35 10.94
CA PHE A 99 18.04 -0.89 11.67
C PHE A 99 17.55 -2.01 10.74
N ARG A 100 16.59 -1.72 9.85
CA ARG A 100 16.03 -2.73 8.94
C ARG A 100 17.05 -3.31 7.95
N HIS A 101 17.96 -2.48 7.41
CA HIS A 101 19.02 -2.98 6.52
C HIS A 101 20.11 -3.78 7.25
N ASN A 102 20.28 -3.59 8.56
CA ASN A 102 21.37 -4.21 9.33
C ASN A 102 21.00 -5.60 9.90
N ASP A 103 19.74 -6.00 9.81
CA ASP A 103 19.22 -7.32 10.22
C ASP A 103 19.24 -8.36 9.07
N SER A 104 19.88 -8.04 7.93
CA SER A 104 20.01 -8.94 6.77
C SER A 104 21.39 -9.62 6.65
N LEU A 105 22.14 -9.77 7.75
CA LEU A 105 23.44 -10.46 7.81
C LEU A 105 23.42 -11.65 8.76
#